data_AF-A0A6I5C9W6-F1
#
_entry.id   AF-A0A6I5C9W6-F1
#
_cell.length_a   1.000
_cell.length_b   1.000
_cell.length_c   1.000
_cell.angle_alpha   90.00
_cell.angle_beta   90.00
_cell.angle_gamma   90.00
#
_symmetry.space_group_name_H-M   'P 1'
#
loop_
_entity.id
_entity.type
_entity.pdbx_description
1 polymer ?
#
loop_
_entity_poly.entity_id
_entity_poly.type
_entity_poly.pdbx_seq_one_letter_code
_entity_poly.pdbx_strand_id
1 'polypeptide(L)' 'MTRTDDEVAGLVLAAGGGRRLGGRPKALLTHRGRPLVEHA' A
#
# COMPACT_ATOMS: atom_id res chain seq x y z
N MET A 1 30.97 -14.89 -10.73
CA MET A 1 30.27 -13.60 -10.52
C MET A 1 28.85 -13.80 -11.03
N THR A 2 27.90 -14.08 -10.14
CA THR A 2 26.49 -14.18 -10.50
C THR A 2 25.98 -12.79 -10.82
N ARG A 3 25.41 -12.62 -12.02
CA ARG A 3 24.75 -11.38 -12.41
C ARG A 3 23.46 -11.29 -11.61
N THR A 4 23.47 -10.43 -10.59
CA THR A 4 22.22 -9.95 -10.01
C THR A 4 21.65 -9.02 -11.08
N ASP A 5 20.72 -9.52 -11.90
CA ASP A 5 19.80 -8.59 -12.56
C ASP A 5 19.20 -7.73 -11.43
N ASP A 6 19.04 -6.42 -11.63
CA ASP A 6 18.61 -5.46 -10.58
C ASP A 6 17.19 -5.80 -10.04
N GLU A 7 17.07 -6.88 -9.28
CA GLU A 7 15.82 -7.39 -8.73
C GLU A 7 15.43 -6.50 -7.54
N VAL A 8 14.47 -5.61 -7.78
CA VAL A 8 13.94 -4.69 -6.77
C VAL A 8 12.66 -5.28 -6.18
N ALA A 9 12.64 -5.44 -4.85
CA ALA A 9 11.42 -5.80 -4.11
C ALA A 9 10.64 -4.56 -3.68
N GLY A 10 9.32 -4.56 -3.91
CA GLY A 10 8.40 -3.57 -3.37
C GLY A 10 7.78 -4.02 -2.05
N LEU A 11 7.70 -3.12 -1.06
CA LEU A 11 7.03 -3.35 0.22
C LEU A 11 6.05 -2.21 0.53
N VAL A 12 4.77 -2.55 0.69
CA VAL A 12 3.72 -1.59 1.06
C VAL A 12 3.28 -1.84 2.50
N LEU A 13 3.45 -0.84 3.38
CA LEU A 13 3.00 -0.90 4.77
C LEU A 13 1.55 -0.39 4.88
N ALA A 14 0.58 -1.31 4.93
CA ALA A 14 -0.86 -1.01 4.93
C ALA A 14 -1.58 -1.20 6.29
N ALA A 15 -0.85 -1.32 7.40
CA ALA A 15 -1.40 -1.67 8.72
C ALA A 15 -2.06 -0.51 9.51
N GLY A 16 -2.36 0.62 8.86
CA GLY A 16 -2.88 1.81 9.54
C GLY A 16 -4.37 1.70 9.91
N GLY A 17 -4.70 1.65 11.21
CA GLY A 17 -6.07 1.48 11.72
C GLY A 17 -7.06 2.63 11.50
N GLY A 18 -6.68 3.71 10.79
CA GLY A 18 -7.63 4.76 10.38
C GLY A 18 -8.43 5.42 11.51
N ARG A 19 -7.85 5.60 12.70
CA ARG A 19 -8.56 6.13 13.88
C ARG A 19 -9.27 7.47 13.64
N ARG A 20 -8.67 8.36 12.86
CA ARG A 20 -9.25 9.67 12.49
C ARG A 20 -10.38 9.56 11.44
N LEU A 21 -10.53 8.39 10.84
CA LEU A 21 -11.57 8.02 9.87
C LEU A 21 -12.61 7.07 10.51
N GLY A 22 -12.76 7.12 11.83
CA GLY A 22 -13.71 6.26 12.56
C GLY A 22 -13.28 4.79 12.68
N GLY A 23 -11.97 4.50 12.59
CA GLY A 23 -11.45 3.13 12.67
C GLY A 23 -11.51 2.34 11.37
N ARG A 24 -11.97 2.97 10.27
CA ARG A 24 -12.00 2.34 8.95
C ARG A 24 -10.57 2.20 8.41
N PRO A 25 -10.13 1.00 7.99
CA PRO A 25 -8.80 0.81 7.41
C PRO A 25 -8.60 1.73 6.20
N LYS A 26 -7.63 2.66 6.29
CA LYS A 26 -7.45 3.68 5.24
C LYS A 26 -7.05 3.07 3.89
N ALA A 27 -6.36 1.94 3.90
CA ALA A 27 -5.93 1.22 2.70
C ALA A 27 -7.09 0.83 1.78
N LEU A 28 -8.28 0.61 2.36
CA LEU A 28 -9.49 0.17 1.63
C LEU A 28 -10.42 1.33 1.24
N LEU A 29 -10.10 2.57 1.62
CA LEU A 29 -10.91 3.71 1.18
C LEU A 29 -10.76 3.92 -0.32
N THR A 30 -11.87 4.16 -0.99
CA THR A 30 -11.88 4.41 -2.44
C THR A 30 -11.42 5.83 -2.74
N HIS A 31 -10.44 5.96 -3.63
CA HIS A 31 -9.99 7.19 -4.25
C HIS A 31 -10.04 7.01 -5.77
N ARG A 32 -10.78 7.89 -6.46
CA ARG A 32 -10.93 7.84 -7.94
C ARG A 32 -11.38 6.47 -8.48
N GLY A 33 -12.27 5.81 -7.74
CA GLY A 33 -12.83 4.51 -8.13
C GLY A 33 -11.99 3.29 -7.75
N ARG A 34 -10.81 3.45 -7.11
CA ARG A 34 -9.98 2.34 -6.64
C ARG A 34 -9.52 2.49 -5.18
N PRO A 35 -9.23 1.40 -4.45
CA PRO A 35 -8.65 1.48 -3.11
C PRO A 35 -7.35 2.31 -3.05
N LEU A 36 -7.14 3.02 -1.95
CA LEU A 36 -5.92 3.81 -1.72
C LEU A 36 -4.64 2.97 -1.79
N VAL A 37 -4.68 1.69 -1.41
CA VAL A 37 -3.51 0.81 -1.48
C VAL A 37 -3.01 0.56 -2.90
N GLU A 38 -3.85 0.72 -3.92
CA GLU A 38 -3.47 0.52 -5.33
C GLU A 38 -2.72 1.71 -5.94
N HIS A 39 -2.47 2.77 -5.16
CA HIS A 39 -1.79 3.99 -5.61
C HIS A 39 -0.36 4.12 -5.06
N ALA A 40 0.14 3.09 -4.37
CA ALA A 40 1.45 3.07 -3.71
C ALA A 40 2.53 2.42 -4.57
#